data_AF-A0A671LD21-F1
#
_entry.id   AF-A0A671LD21-F1
#
_cell.length_a   1.000
_cell.length_b   1.000
_cell.length_c   1.000
_cell.angle_alpha   90.00
_cell.angle_beta   90.00
_cell.angle_gamma   90.00
#
_symmetry.space_group_name_H-M   'P 1'
#
loop_
_entity.id
_entity.type
_entity.pdbx_description
1 polymer ?
#
loop_
_entity_poly.entity_id
_entity_poly.type
_entity_poly.pdbx_seq_one_letter_code
_entity_poly.pdbx_strand_id
1 'polypeptide(L)'
;MVRTLYKLFELRETKYGQPRLRHGLNLLWWFAHDCVQIDFNGRMTAECNPTNGDFGFHRFHNRDGLLPYSDLLYYEAGNLNSIRSLPDYVTKNYTGQSDNSNKDRIIVSFDSRRKKFENVYVTQHSDRMRFDQNHTYRISTELIKDIQDLSREEFLREPTNCSEHIFIDIHQSLILNTINTFTCLLL
;
A
#
# COMPACT_ATOMS: atom_id res chain seq x y z
N MET A 1 0.77 -17.95 -7.79
CA MET A 1 1.17 -17.61 -6.40
C MET A 1 1.35 -16.11 -6.34
N VAL A 2 0.80 -15.43 -5.32
CA VAL A 2 0.90 -13.98 -5.18
C VAL A 2 2.30 -13.61 -4.66
N ARG A 3 3.03 -12.73 -5.37
CA ARG A 3 4.36 -12.26 -4.94
C ARG A 3 4.24 -11.43 -3.66
N THR A 4 5.14 -11.65 -2.71
CA THR A 4 5.23 -10.85 -1.48
C THR A 4 6.29 -9.76 -1.65
N LEU A 5 5.97 -8.54 -1.20
CA LEU A 5 6.85 -7.38 -1.18
C LEU A 5 7.34 -7.14 0.24
N TYR A 6 8.65 -7.05 0.40
CA TYR A 6 9.36 -6.92 1.66
C TYR A 6 9.94 -5.52 1.86
N LYS A 7 10.22 -4.80 0.77
CA LYS A 7 10.92 -3.52 0.83
C LYS A 7 10.24 -2.45 -0.04
N LEU A 8 10.43 -1.19 0.34
CA LEU A 8 9.82 -0.06 -0.36
C LEU A 8 10.20 0.03 -1.85
N PHE A 9 11.45 -0.32 -2.21
CA PHE A 9 11.87 -0.30 -3.61
C PHE A 9 11.09 -1.32 -4.46
N GLU A 10 10.77 -2.50 -3.92
CA GLU A 10 9.98 -3.51 -4.64
C GLU A 10 8.56 -3.00 -4.91
N LEU A 11 7.95 -2.33 -3.93
CA LEU A 11 6.67 -1.65 -4.12
C LEU A 11 6.75 -0.62 -5.25
N ARG A 12 7.82 0.19 -5.29
CA ARG A 12 8.03 1.20 -6.33
C ARG A 12 8.18 0.56 -7.73
N GLU A 13 8.90 -0.55 -7.84
CA GLU A 13 9.06 -1.30 -9.09
C GLU A 13 7.72 -1.81 -9.65
N THR A 14 6.75 -2.16 -8.78
CA THR A 14 5.42 -2.62 -9.23
C THR A 14 4.59 -1.53 -9.90
N LYS A 15 4.95 -0.24 -9.73
CA LYS A 15 4.17 0.92 -10.18
C LYS A 15 2.75 0.97 -9.60
N TYR A 16 2.49 0.30 -8.47
CA TYR A 16 1.22 0.40 -7.77
C TYR A 16 0.89 1.85 -7.40
N GLY A 17 -0.35 2.27 -7.67
CA GLY A 17 -0.79 3.66 -7.50
C GLY A 17 -0.10 4.67 -8.43
N GLN A 18 0.55 4.23 -9.50
CA GLN A 18 1.17 5.10 -10.53
C GLN A 18 0.46 4.93 -11.89
N PRO A 19 0.54 5.92 -12.80
CA PRO A 19 1.17 7.26 -12.69
C PRO A 19 0.39 8.19 -11.73
N ARG A 20 0.80 9.47 -11.57
CA ARG A 20 0.02 10.49 -10.81
C ARG A 20 -1.45 10.36 -11.22
N LEU A 21 -2.34 9.92 -10.34
CA LEU A 21 -2.83 10.64 -9.16
C LEU A 21 -2.73 9.88 -7.82
N ARG A 22 -1.81 8.92 -7.70
CA ARG A 22 -1.35 8.30 -6.42
C ARG A 22 -2.44 7.85 -5.45
N HIS A 23 -3.61 7.46 -5.94
CA HIS A 23 -4.70 6.98 -5.09
C HIS A 23 -4.24 5.75 -4.30
N GLY A 24 -3.72 4.72 -4.98
CA GLY A 24 -3.23 3.51 -4.32
C GLY A 24 -2.13 3.75 -3.28
N LEU A 25 -1.19 4.67 -3.55
CA LEU A 25 -0.14 5.00 -2.58
C LEU A 25 -0.71 5.74 -1.36
N ASN A 26 -1.57 6.75 -1.56
CA ASN A 26 -2.22 7.42 -0.42
C ASN A 26 -3.09 6.45 0.40
N LEU A 27 -3.78 5.53 -0.28
CA LEU A 27 -4.58 4.49 0.36
C LEU A 27 -3.71 3.54 1.21
N LEU A 28 -2.56 3.11 0.69
CA LEU A 28 -1.64 2.24 1.42
C LEU A 28 -0.99 2.94 2.62
N TRP A 29 -0.58 4.20 2.44
CA TRP A 29 -0.02 5.01 3.52
C TRP A 29 -1.05 5.20 4.64
N TRP A 30 -2.28 5.60 4.29
CA TRP A 30 -3.39 5.72 5.23
C TRP A 30 -3.65 4.41 5.96
N PHE A 31 -3.76 3.30 5.22
CA PHE A 31 -4.03 2.00 5.81
C PHE A 31 -2.94 1.60 6.82
N ALA A 32 -1.67 1.80 6.46
CA ALA A 32 -0.55 1.49 7.34
C ALA A 32 -0.56 2.34 8.62
N HIS A 33 -0.89 3.64 8.54
CA HIS A 33 -0.81 4.55 9.68
C HIS A 33 -2.05 4.55 10.57
N ASP A 34 -3.23 4.49 9.97
CA ASP A 34 -4.50 4.75 10.67
C ASP A 34 -5.28 3.46 10.94
N CYS A 35 -5.03 2.38 10.17
CA CYS A 35 -5.75 1.12 10.30
C CYS A 35 -4.94 0.01 10.95
N VAL A 36 -3.60 0.07 10.92
CA VAL A 36 -2.72 -1.01 11.37
C VAL A 36 -1.91 -0.58 12.58
N GLN A 37 -2.04 -1.31 13.68
CA GLN A 37 -1.11 -1.26 14.81
C GLN A 37 -0.27 -2.53 14.82
N ILE A 38 1.06 -2.40 14.89
CA ILE A 38 1.96 -3.57 15.01
C ILE A 38 2.26 -3.81 16.49
N ASP A 39 1.91 -5.00 17.00
CA ASP A 39 2.19 -5.37 18.38
C ASP A 39 3.67 -5.75 18.59
N PHE A 40 4.08 -5.90 19.85
CA PHE A 40 5.46 -6.26 20.21
C PHE A 40 5.92 -7.63 19.67
N ASN A 41 5.00 -8.48 19.20
CA ASN A 41 5.31 -9.76 18.55
C ASN A 41 5.37 -9.62 17.01
N GLY A 42 5.29 -8.40 16.48
CA GLY A 42 5.24 -8.15 15.04
C GLY A 42 3.93 -8.56 14.39
N ARG A 43 2.81 -8.61 15.12
CA ARG A 43 1.50 -8.95 14.54
C ARG A 43 0.71 -7.68 14.22
N MET A 44 0.04 -7.66 13.07
CA MET A 44 -0.81 -6.55 12.63
C MET A 44 -2.19 -6.64 13.29
N THR A 45 -2.41 -5.80 14.29
CA THR A 45 -3.71 -5.57 14.93
C THR A 45 -4.46 -4.49 14.16
N ALA A 46 -5.78 -4.63 14.07
CA ALA A 46 -6.64 -3.73 13.31
C ALA A 46 -7.24 -2.65 14.22
N GLU A 47 -6.99 -1.39 13.88
CA GLU A 47 -7.63 -0.21 14.48
C GLU A 47 -8.95 0.13 13.80
N CYS A 48 -9.09 -0.20 12.51
CA CYS A 48 -10.35 -0.15 11.78
C CYS A 48 -11.04 -1.52 11.76
N ASN A 49 -12.37 -1.54 11.66
CA ASN A 49 -13.15 -2.79 11.63
C ASN A 49 -13.78 -3.07 10.25
N PRO A 50 -13.16 -3.95 9.44
CA PRO A 50 -13.72 -4.34 8.15
C PRO A 50 -15.11 -4.98 8.21
N THR A 51 -15.49 -5.63 9.33
CA THR A 51 -16.82 -6.28 9.43
C THR A 51 -17.96 -5.27 9.50
N ASN A 52 -17.67 -4.06 9.98
CA ASN A 52 -18.65 -2.98 10.14
C ASN A 52 -18.70 -2.05 8.91
N GLY A 53 -17.81 -2.28 7.95
CA GLY A 53 -17.67 -1.44 6.77
C GLY A 53 -16.98 -0.10 7.02
N ASP A 54 -16.19 0.00 8.10
CA ASP A 54 -15.37 1.18 8.38
C ASP A 54 -14.57 1.55 7.12
N PHE A 55 -14.44 2.84 6.83
CA PHE A 55 -13.67 3.32 5.68
C PHE A 55 -14.08 2.73 4.31
N GLY A 56 -15.28 2.16 4.20
CA GLY A 56 -15.77 1.56 2.95
C GLY A 56 -15.29 0.12 2.73
N PHE A 57 -14.79 -0.54 3.78
CA PHE A 57 -14.51 -1.96 3.73
C PHE A 57 -15.78 -2.74 3.38
N HIS A 58 -15.65 -3.76 2.55
CA HIS A 58 -16.74 -4.70 2.29
C HIS A 58 -16.18 -6.08 1.97
N ARG A 59 -17.03 -7.11 2.09
CA ARG A 59 -16.61 -8.49 1.93
C ARG A 59 -16.11 -8.76 0.50
N PHE A 60 -14.86 -9.20 0.38
CA PHE A 60 -14.29 -9.69 -0.86
C PHE A 60 -14.43 -11.21 -0.92
N HIS A 61 -15.17 -11.70 -1.91
CA HIS A 61 -15.52 -13.12 -2.00
C HIS A 61 -14.44 -13.99 -2.67
N ASN A 62 -13.41 -13.39 -3.27
CA ASN A 62 -12.34 -14.10 -3.99
C ASN A 62 -12.84 -15.16 -4.99
N ARG A 63 -13.96 -14.86 -5.70
CA ARG A 63 -14.64 -15.83 -6.59
C ARG A 63 -13.78 -16.28 -7.76
N ASP A 64 -12.96 -15.38 -8.28
CA ASP A 64 -12.09 -15.62 -9.43
C ASP A 64 -10.71 -16.16 -9.02
N GLY A 65 -10.49 -16.48 -7.74
CA GLY A 65 -9.23 -17.03 -7.25
C GLY A 65 -8.05 -16.06 -7.35
N LEU A 66 -8.29 -14.76 -7.20
CA LEU A 66 -7.25 -13.72 -7.19
C LEU A 66 -6.21 -13.95 -6.09
N LEU A 67 -6.68 -14.33 -4.90
CA LEU A 67 -5.88 -14.56 -3.71
C LEU A 67 -5.84 -16.05 -3.36
N PRO A 68 -4.83 -16.51 -2.59
CA PRO A 68 -4.81 -17.87 -2.06
C PRO A 68 -6.06 -18.20 -1.25
N TYR A 69 -6.36 -19.49 -1.12
CA TYR A 69 -7.40 -19.93 -0.19
C TYR A 69 -7.00 -19.62 1.26
N SER A 70 -7.98 -19.26 2.08
CA SER A 70 -7.82 -18.97 3.51
C SER A 70 -9.11 -19.32 4.25
N ASP A 71 -8.98 -19.79 5.48
CA ASP A 71 -10.11 -19.99 6.40
C ASP A 71 -10.69 -18.66 6.94
N LEU A 72 -9.94 -17.56 6.75
CA LEU A 72 -10.37 -16.21 7.10
C LEU A 72 -11.08 -15.53 5.93
N LEU A 73 -12.01 -14.64 6.27
CA LEU A 73 -12.70 -13.81 5.30
C LEU A 73 -11.79 -12.69 4.80
N TYR A 74 -11.95 -12.37 3.52
CA TYR A 74 -11.32 -11.22 2.89
C TYR A 74 -12.26 -10.01 2.88
N TYR A 75 -11.67 -8.83 3.02
CA TYR A 75 -12.35 -7.54 2.92
C TYR A 75 -11.55 -6.59 2.03
N GLU A 76 -12.25 -5.79 1.23
CA GLU A 76 -11.68 -4.84 0.27
C GLU A 76 -12.02 -3.40 0.67
N ALA A 77 -11.06 -2.50 0.53
CA ALA A 77 -11.23 -1.05 0.60
C ALA A 77 -10.55 -0.34 -0.57
N GLY A 78 -10.91 0.93 -0.78
CA GLY A 78 -10.36 1.78 -1.85
C GLY A 78 -11.34 2.15 -2.96
N ASN A 79 -12.61 1.73 -2.88
CA ASN A 79 -13.62 2.16 -3.85
C ASN A 79 -14.12 3.58 -3.54
N LEU A 80 -13.67 4.54 -4.35
CA LEU A 80 -13.98 5.97 -4.21
C LEU A 80 -15.41 6.36 -4.65
N ASN A 81 -16.18 5.44 -5.25
CA ASN A 81 -17.60 5.68 -5.52
C ASN A 81 -18.45 5.67 -4.23
N SER A 82 -17.93 5.10 -3.15
CA SER A 82 -18.62 5.08 -1.86
C SER A 82 -18.37 6.40 -1.10
N ILE A 83 -19.43 7.01 -0.58
CA ILE A 83 -19.38 8.35 0.01
C ILE A 83 -18.41 8.41 1.21
N ARG A 84 -17.41 9.30 1.11
CA ARG A 84 -16.61 9.94 2.20
C ARG A 84 -16.23 9.08 3.40
N SER A 85 -15.87 7.82 3.18
CA SER A 85 -15.37 6.97 4.27
C SER A 85 -13.86 7.14 4.48
N LEU A 86 -13.11 7.50 3.42
CA LEU A 86 -11.66 7.67 3.43
C LEU A 86 -11.24 9.15 3.58
N PRO A 87 -10.03 9.43 4.13
CA PRO A 87 -9.54 10.81 4.26
C PRO A 87 -9.46 11.56 2.93
N ASP A 88 -9.66 12.89 2.99
CA ASP A 88 -9.65 13.76 1.80
C ASP A 88 -8.37 13.61 0.95
N TYR A 89 -7.21 13.42 1.56
CA TYR A 89 -5.96 13.27 0.79
C TYR A 89 -5.90 11.96 -0.01
N VAL A 90 -6.68 10.95 0.35
CA VAL A 90 -6.84 9.69 -0.39
C VAL A 90 -7.81 9.86 -1.56
N THR A 91 -8.83 10.71 -1.39
CA THR A 91 -9.97 10.84 -2.33
C THR A 91 -9.89 12.06 -3.25
N LYS A 92 -9.08 13.08 -2.93
CA LYS A 92 -9.06 14.40 -3.59
C LYS A 92 -8.87 14.40 -5.11
N ASN A 93 -8.29 13.34 -5.64
CA ASN A 93 -7.98 13.21 -7.07
C ASN A 93 -8.98 12.34 -7.83
N TYR A 94 -10.04 11.89 -7.18
CA TYR A 94 -11.10 11.12 -7.81
C TYR A 94 -11.89 12.01 -8.77
N THR A 95 -12.02 11.58 -10.02
CA THR A 95 -12.64 12.38 -11.09
C THR A 95 -14.15 12.13 -11.22
N GLY A 96 -14.66 11.07 -10.61
CA GLY A 96 -16.03 10.59 -10.86
C GLY A 96 -16.24 9.97 -12.24
N GLN A 97 -15.19 9.90 -13.08
CA GLN A 97 -15.26 9.38 -14.43
C GLN A 97 -14.83 7.92 -14.49
N SER A 98 -15.12 7.28 -15.62
CA SER A 98 -14.59 5.95 -15.93
C SER A 98 -13.14 6.04 -16.41
N ASP A 99 -12.25 6.44 -15.51
CA ASP A 99 -10.82 6.47 -15.74
C ASP A 99 -10.07 5.66 -14.66
N ASN A 100 -8.75 5.83 -14.59
CA ASN A 100 -7.89 5.10 -13.67
C ASN A 100 -7.86 5.71 -12.25
N SER A 101 -8.63 6.76 -11.94
CA SER A 101 -8.59 7.43 -10.64
C SER A 101 -9.13 6.59 -9.48
N ASN A 102 -9.92 5.55 -9.77
CA ASN A 102 -10.55 4.67 -8.78
C ASN A 102 -10.23 3.17 -9.03
N LYS A 103 -9.03 2.86 -9.53
CA LYS A 103 -8.65 1.45 -9.83
C LYS A 103 -8.01 0.71 -8.66
N ASP A 104 -7.31 1.40 -7.76
CA ASP A 104 -6.45 0.78 -6.75
C ASP A 104 -7.27 0.29 -5.55
N ARG A 105 -6.89 -0.86 -4.97
CA ARG A 105 -7.57 -1.48 -3.84
C ARG A 105 -6.58 -2.08 -2.85
N ILE A 106 -7.01 -2.12 -1.58
CA ILE A 106 -6.40 -2.95 -0.55
C ILE A 106 -7.36 -4.07 -0.22
N ILE A 107 -6.85 -5.30 -0.16
CA ILE A 107 -7.60 -6.46 0.31
C ILE A 107 -6.89 -7.03 1.54
N VAL A 108 -7.64 -7.33 2.60
CA VAL A 108 -7.10 -7.88 3.85
C VAL A 108 -7.79 -9.20 4.19
N SER A 109 -7.05 -10.18 4.70
CA SER A 109 -7.65 -11.30 5.43
C SER A 109 -7.75 -10.94 6.92
N PHE A 110 -8.96 -10.98 7.47
CA PHE A 110 -9.25 -10.44 8.80
C PHE A 110 -9.75 -11.51 9.78
N ASP A 111 -9.05 -11.70 10.89
CA ASP A 111 -9.52 -12.46 12.05
C ASP A 111 -10.31 -11.52 12.97
N SER A 112 -11.64 -11.55 12.84
CA SER A 112 -12.53 -10.69 13.63
C SER A 112 -12.54 -11.03 15.12
N ARG A 113 -12.20 -12.27 15.51
CA ARG A 113 -12.16 -12.67 16.92
C ARG A 113 -10.94 -12.07 17.62
N ARG A 114 -9.81 -12.01 16.92
CA ARG A 114 -8.55 -11.45 17.44
C ARG A 114 -8.32 -9.99 17.04
N LYS A 115 -9.16 -9.44 16.17
CA LYS A 115 -9.01 -8.13 15.53
C LYS A 115 -7.64 -7.98 14.84
N LYS A 116 -7.30 -8.94 13.98
CA LYS A 116 -5.98 -9.00 13.34
C LYS A 116 -6.06 -9.11 11.82
N PHE A 117 -5.13 -8.45 11.15
CA PHE A 117 -4.86 -8.67 9.74
C PHE A 117 -3.79 -9.76 9.60
N GLU A 118 -4.18 -10.93 9.07
CA GLU A 118 -3.20 -12.01 8.80
C GLU A 118 -2.43 -11.77 7.49
N ASN A 119 -3.08 -11.15 6.51
CA ASN A 119 -2.51 -10.84 5.22
C ASN A 119 -3.07 -9.51 4.71
N VAL A 120 -2.20 -8.71 4.11
CA VAL A 120 -2.53 -7.45 3.44
C VAL A 120 -2.09 -7.59 1.98
N TYR A 121 -2.96 -7.20 1.07
CA TYR A 121 -2.71 -7.23 -0.37
C TYR A 121 -3.00 -5.87 -0.96
N VAL A 122 -2.18 -5.45 -1.91
CA VAL A 122 -2.46 -4.34 -2.81
C VAL A 122 -2.79 -4.90 -4.18
N THR A 123 -3.78 -4.32 -4.83
CA THR A 123 -4.21 -4.74 -6.17
C THR A 123 -4.82 -3.56 -6.93
N GLN A 124 -5.06 -3.75 -8.22
CA GLN A 124 -5.77 -2.79 -9.05
C GLN A 124 -6.79 -3.51 -9.92
N HIS A 125 -7.78 -2.76 -10.36
CA HIS A 125 -8.66 -3.17 -11.44
C HIS A 125 -7.96 -3.08 -12.80
N SER A 126 -8.10 -4.12 -13.63
CA SER A 126 -7.69 -4.11 -15.04
C SER A 126 -8.75 -3.47 -15.94
N ASP A 127 -10.01 -3.56 -15.54
CA ASP A 127 -11.17 -2.91 -16.16
C ASP A 127 -12.22 -2.58 -15.08
N ARG A 128 -13.42 -2.14 -15.46
CA ARG A 128 -14.46 -1.74 -14.49
C ARG A 128 -14.90 -2.84 -13.52
N MET A 129 -14.62 -4.11 -13.78
CA MET A 129 -15.13 -5.25 -13.03
C MET A 129 -14.04 -6.20 -12.55
N ARG A 130 -12.94 -6.33 -13.30
CA ARG A 130 -11.94 -7.37 -13.09
C ARG A 130 -10.71 -6.84 -12.36
N PHE A 131 -10.18 -7.66 -11.48
CA PHE A 131 -8.90 -7.44 -10.84
C PHE A 131 -7.75 -7.87 -11.75
N ASP A 132 -6.65 -7.14 -11.65
CA ASP A 132 -5.43 -7.44 -12.36
C ASP A 132 -4.56 -8.41 -11.56
N GLN A 133 -4.59 -9.68 -11.97
CA GLN A 133 -3.81 -10.75 -11.32
C GLN A 133 -2.30 -10.48 -11.37
N ASN A 134 -1.80 -9.81 -12.41
CA ASN A 134 -0.38 -9.50 -12.56
C ASN A 134 0.05 -8.30 -11.70
N HIS A 135 -0.91 -7.51 -11.21
CA HIS A 135 -0.66 -6.36 -10.35
C HIS A 135 -1.29 -6.56 -8.97
N THR A 136 -1.27 -7.80 -8.48
CA THR A 136 -1.69 -8.16 -7.13
C THR A 136 -0.50 -8.66 -6.33
N TYR A 137 -0.25 -8.03 -5.18
CA TYR A 137 0.93 -8.27 -4.36
C TYR A 137 0.55 -8.37 -2.89
N ARG A 138 1.19 -9.28 -2.16
CA ARG A 138 1.10 -9.33 -0.70
C ARG A 138 2.09 -8.35 -0.11
N ILE A 139 1.67 -7.54 0.85
CA ILE A 139 2.54 -6.64 1.61
C ILE A 139 2.98 -7.37 2.87
N SER A 140 4.29 -7.46 3.10
CA SER A 140 4.83 -8.03 4.33
C SER A 140 4.66 -7.08 5.51
N THR A 141 4.71 -7.61 6.72
CA THR A 141 4.69 -6.78 7.93
C THR A 141 5.89 -5.84 8.03
N GLU A 142 7.08 -6.26 7.58
CA GLU A 142 8.27 -5.39 7.56
C GLU A 142 8.08 -4.19 6.63
N LEU A 143 7.46 -4.40 5.46
CA LEU A 143 7.12 -3.29 4.57
C LEU A 143 6.07 -2.34 5.19
N ILE A 144 5.12 -2.84 6.00
CA ILE A 144 4.21 -1.94 6.74
C ILE A 144 4.99 -1.08 7.75
N LYS A 145 5.97 -1.64 8.46
CA LYS A 145 6.84 -0.86 9.38
C LYS A 145 7.64 0.20 8.62
N ASP A 146 8.29 -0.18 7.51
CA ASP A 146 9.02 0.77 6.66
C ASP A 146 8.12 1.93 6.21
N ILE A 147 6.83 1.67 5.96
CA ILE A 147 5.86 2.72 5.62
C ILE A 147 5.53 3.59 6.83
N GLN A 148 5.32 3.00 8.01
CA GLN A 148 5.01 3.71 9.27
C GLN A 148 6.15 4.62 9.74
N ASP A 149 7.39 4.33 9.36
CA ASP A 149 8.57 5.15 9.68
C ASP A 149 8.69 6.40 8.77
N LEU A 150 7.87 6.51 7.72
CA LEU A 150 7.93 7.59 6.74
C LEU A 150 6.75 8.55 6.87
N SER A 151 7.04 9.86 6.80
CA SER A 151 5.99 10.83 6.52
C SER A 151 5.31 10.54 5.18
N ARG A 152 4.08 10.99 5.01
CA ARG A 152 3.35 10.81 3.74
C ARG A 152 4.12 11.39 2.57
N GLU A 153 4.73 12.56 2.75
CA GLU A 153 5.51 13.24 1.72
C GLU A 153 6.75 12.43 1.30
N GLU A 154 7.45 11.81 2.26
CA GLU A 154 8.59 10.92 1.99
C GLU A 154 8.17 9.63 1.30
N PHE A 155 7.10 8.98 1.78
CA PHE A 155 6.56 7.76 1.18
C PHE A 155 6.14 7.98 -0.28
N LEU A 156 5.45 9.09 -0.54
CA LEU A 156 5.01 9.44 -1.87
C LEU A 156 6.16 9.89 -2.78
N ARG A 157 7.35 10.21 -2.28
CA ARG A 157 8.43 10.75 -3.12
C ARG A 157 8.78 9.78 -4.26
N GLU A 158 8.77 10.29 -5.49
CA GLU A 158 9.28 9.54 -6.64
C GLU A 158 10.80 9.39 -6.49
N PRO A 159 11.37 8.21 -6.78
CA PRO A 159 12.82 8.10 -6.85
C PRO A 159 13.32 9.10 -7.90
N THR A 160 14.10 10.08 -7.44
CA THR A 160 14.83 10.94 -8.36
C THR A 160 15.80 10.06 -9.13
N ASN A 161 15.88 10.21 -10.46
CA ASN A 161 16.83 9.52 -11.36
C ASN A 161 18.32 9.61 -10.95
N CYS A 162 18.64 10.22 -9.81
CA CYS A 162 19.98 10.43 -9.26
C CYS A 162 20.18 9.76 -7.89
N SER A 163 19.44 8.71 -7.54
CA SER A 163 19.56 8.10 -6.19
C SER A 163 19.53 6.57 -6.16
N GLU A 164 19.80 5.90 -7.29
CA GLU A 164 19.78 4.42 -7.33
C GLU A 164 20.98 3.74 -6.63
N HIS A 165 21.89 4.47 -5.98
CA HIS A 165 23.02 3.82 -5.27
C HIS A 165 23.37 4.35 -3.87
N ILE A 166 22.52 5.16 -3.22
CA ILE A 166 22.74 5.54 -1.81
C ILE A 166 21.65 4.92 -0.94
N PHE A 167 21.62 3.59 -0.91
CA PHE A 167 21.14 2.83 0.24
C PHE A 167 22.35 2.07 0.81
N ILE A 168 23.38 2.83 1.21
CA ILE A 168 24.35 2.29 2.16
C ILE A 168 23.69 2.44 3.53
N ASP A 169 23.17 1.31 4.01
CA ASP A 169 23.08 0.91 5.41
C ASP A 169 23.31 2.04 6.44
N ILE A 170 22.30 2.91 6.64
CA ILE A 170 22.35 3.95 7.67
C ILE A 170 22.34 3.33 9.09
N HIS A 171 22.18 2.01 9.21
CA HIS A 171 22.28 1.32 10.48
C HIS A 171 23.66 0.73 10.80
N GLN A 172 24.64 0.81 9.89
CA GLN A 172 26.03 0.45 10.20
C GLN A 172 26.98 1.65 10.09
N SER A 173 27.35 2.14 11.26
CA SER A 173 28.56 2.92 11.56
C SER A 173 28.57 4.39 11.13
N LEU A 174 28.48 5.25 12.15
CA LEU A 174 29.42 6.36 12.33
C LEU A 174 30.79 5.93 11.77
N ILE A 175 31.27 6.51 10.67
CA ILE A 175 32.69 6.76 10.32
C ILE A 175 32.82 7.23 8.85
N LEU A 176 33.65 8.27 8.67
CA LEU A 176 34.26 8.81 7.44
C LEU A 176 33.47 9.81 6.59
N ASN A 177 33.68 11.08 6.94
CA ASN A 177 33.85 12.23 6.04
C ASN A 177 34.45 11.82 4.68
N THR A 178 33.80 12.14 3.56
CA THR A 178 34.46 12.84 2.43
C THR A 178 33.43 13.47 1.49
N ILE A 179 33.70 14.72 1.15
CA ILE A 179 33.01 15.56 0.16
C ILE A 179 33.16 14.95 -1.24
N ASN A 180 32.13 15.01 -2.09
CA ASN A 180 32.31 15.30 -3.52
C ASN A 180 31.02 15.83 -4.16
N THR A 181 31.11 17.08 -4.61
CA THR A 181 30.16 17.76 -5.50
C THR A 181 30.28 17.20 -6.91
N PHE A 182 29.17 16.85 -7.57
CA PHE A 182 29.09 16.86 -9.03
C PHE A 182 27.73 17.39 -9.51
N THR A 183 27.83 18.40 -10.36
CA THR A 183 26.78 19.17 -11.04
C THR A 183 26.02 18.32 -12.06
N CYS A 184 24.68 18.41 -12.06
CA CYS A 184 23.81 17.78 -13.04
C CYS A 184 23.53 18.77 -14.19
N LEU A 185 23.90 18.41 -15.43
CA LEU A 185 23.46 19.11 -16.64
C LEU A 185 22.01 18.69 -16.98
N LEU A 186 21.19 19.69 -17.29
CA LEU A 186 19.83 19.55 -17.82
C LEU A 186 19.87 19.21 -19.31
N LEU A 187 19.00 18.27 -19.73
CA LEU A 187 18.35 18.27 -21.03
C LEU A 187 16.84 18.15 -20.80
#